data_AF-A0A524IMZ0-F1
#
_entry.id   AF-A0A524IMZ0-F1
#
_cell.length_a   1.000
_cell.length_b   1.000
_cell.length_c   1.000
_cell.angle_alpha   90.00
_cell.angle_beta   90.00
_cell.angle_gamma   90.00
#
_symmetry.space_group_name_H-M   'P 1'
#
loop_
_entity.id
_entity.type
_entity.pdbx_description
1 polymer ?
#
loop_
_entity_poly.entity_id
_entity_poly.type
_entity_poly.pdbx_seq_one_letter_code
_entity_poly.pdbx_strand_id
1 'polypeptide(L)'
;MNWSICRESEVRLWGLTSRERLGRMLNRIGIHDELTDLGNMPASSSVLILRGDFIFDDRVLRSLSQQMDVILEMDHGGTLVPIAAHIKASEALSVSESLQAEQFSKMDNLRRVTLEDLSGSFSTELRKADHPYVLPIREDNRTMFEQHLFSGSYKGVTDLVTKFCWPVPAQ
;
A
#
# COMPACT_ATOMS: atom_id res chain seq x y z
N MET A 1 11.69 -10.49 0.91
CA MET A 1 11.89 -9.03 0.73
C MET A 1 11.36 -8.40 2.00
N ASN A 2 12.10 -7.47 2.58
CA ASN A 2 11.72 -6.90 3.87
C ASN A 2 10.73 -5.75 3.70
N TRP A 3 9.88 -5.54 4.70
CA TRP A 3 9.02 -4.37 4.78
C TRP A 3 9.03 -3.77 6.18
N SER A 4 8.74 -2.47 6.27
CA SER A 4 8.59 -1.76 7.52
C SER A 4 7.45 -0.76 7.41
N ILE A 5 6.94 -0.32 8.55
CA ILE A 5 5.86 0.65 8.65
C ILE A 5 6.34 1.85 9.46
N CYS A 6 6.01 3.04 8.97
CA CYS A 6 6.21 4.29 9.69
C CYS A 6 4.88 5.01 9.88
N ARG A 7 4.80 5.90 10.88
CA ARG A 7 3.64 6.77 11.13
C ARG A 7 2.30 6.01 11.12
N GLU A 8 2.11 5.17 12.12
CA GLU A 8 0.87 4.41 12.28
C GLU A 8 -0.30 5.34 12.60
N SER A 9 -1.45 5.10 11.96
CA SER A 9 -2.71 5.72 12.39
C SER A 9 -3.24 5.03 13.64
N GLU A 10 -3.72 5.82 14.60
CA GLU A 10 -4.47 5.34 15.78
C GLU A 10 -5.85 4.78 15.42
N VAL A 11 -6.36 5.12 14.23
CA VAL A 11 -7.68 4.71 13.75
C VAL A 11 -7.65 3.23 13.38
N ARG A 12 -8.50 2.47 14.07
CA ARG A 12 -8.75 1.06 13.75
C ARG A 12 -9.88 0.97 12.74
N LEU A 13 -9.61 0.32 11.61
CA LEU A 13 -10.60 -0.01 10.59
C LEU A 13 -10.97 -1.47 10.76
N TRP A 14 -12.25 -1.77 11.03
CA TRP A 14 -12.71 -3.13 11.32
C TRP A 14 -11.95 -3.80 12.48
N GLY A 15 -11.56 -3.01 13.49
CA GLY A 15 -10.79 -3.47 14.66
C GLY A 15 -9.30 -3.69 14.42
N LEU A 16 -8.84 -3.67 13.17
CA LEU A 16 -7.44 -3.91 12.80
C LEU A 16 -6.60 -2.64 12.88
N THR A 17 -5.35 -2.77 13.34
CA THR A 17 -4.34 -1.71 13.24
C THR A 17 -3.83 -1.55 11.81
N SER A 18 -3.13 -0.45 11.56
CA SER A 18 -2.45 -0.18 10.29
C SER A 18 -1.42 -1.26 9.95
N ARG A 19 -0.61 -1.66 10.95
CA ARG A 19 0.35 -2.76 10.85
C ARG A 19 -0.32 -4.10 10.50
N GLU A 20 -1.41 -4.45 11.18
CA GLU A 20 -2.14 -5.71 10.90
C GLU A 20 -2.71 -5.74 9.48
N ARG A 21 -3.29 -4.63 9.02
CA ARG A 21 -3.83 -4.51 7.66
C ARG A 21 -2.72 -4.65 6.62
N LEU A 22 -1.65 -3.87 6.74
CA LEU A 22 -0.52 -3.91 5.81
C LEU A 22 0.16 -5.28 5.80
N GLY A 23 0.39 -5.89 6.96
CA GLY A 23 0.94 -7.24 7.05
C GLY A 23 0.09 -8.27 6.32
N ARG A 24 -1.24 -8.23 6.47
CA ARG A 24 -2.16 -9.10 5.71
C ARG A 24 -2.06 -8.89 4.20
N MET A 25 -2.01 -7.63 3.75
CA MET A 25 -1.91 -7.30 2.33
C MET A 25 -0.58 -7.76 1.71
N LEU A 26 0.53 -7.49 2.40
CA LEU A 26 1.87 -7.87 1.97
C LEU A 26 2.04 -9.40 1.92
N ASN A 27 1.48 -10.11 2.90
CA ASN A 27 1.45 -11.57 2.91
C ASN A 27 0.75 -12.14 1.66
N ARG A 28 -0.34 -11.54 1.19
CA ARG A 28 -1.05 -11.99 -0.03
C ARG A 28 -0.22 -11.86 -1.30
N ILE A 29 0.73 -10.92 -1.34
CA ILE A 29 1.62 -10.71 -2.48
C ILE A 29 3.01 -11.35 -2.31
N GLY A 30 3.21 -12.14 -1.25
CA GLY A 30 4.44 -12.90 -1.01
C GLY A 30 5.54 -12.16 -0.25
N ILE A 31 5.19 -11.08 0.46
CA ILE A 31 6.12 -10.29 1.28
C ILE A 31 5.79 -10.55 2.75
N HIS A 32 6.70 -11.23 3.45
CA HIS A 32 6.44 -11.77 4.80
C HIS A 32 7.33 -11.16 5.88
N ASP A 33 8.52 -10.67 5.51
CA ASP A 33 9.57 -10.30 6.45
C ASP A 33 9.35 -8.87 6.98
N GLU A 34 8.61 -8.75 8.07
CA GLU A 34 8.42 -7.47 8.77
C GLU A 34 9.66 -7.08 9.57
N LEU A 35 10.14 -5.86 9.38
CA LEU A 35 11.25 -5.27 10.12
C LEU A 35 10.76 -4.16 11.05
N THR A 36 11.01 -4.37 12.35
CA THR A 36 10.81 -3.35 13.38
C THR A 36 12.05 -2.48 13.58
N ASP A 37 13.23 -3.00 13.27
CA ASP A 37 14.52 -2.30 13.37
C ASP A 37 15.20 -2.23 12.00
N LEU A 38 15.29 -1.01 11.45
CA LEU A 38 15.93 -0.75 10.17
C LEU A 38 17.47 -0.71 10.27
N GLY A 39 18.03 -0.60 11.47
CA GLY A 39 19.47 -0.45 11.70
C GLY A 39 20.26 -1.77 11.58
N ASN A 40 19.58 -2.92 11.67
CA ASN A 40 20.22 -4.24 11.68
C ASN A 40 19.96 -5.05 10.40
N MET A 41 19.98 -4.38 9.24
CA MET A 41 19.79 -5.02 7.95
C MET A 41 21.13 -5.32 7.24
N PRO A 42 21.24 -6.46 6.53
CA PRO A 42 22.37 -6.69 5.62
C PRO A 42 22.46 -5.59 4.56
N ALA A 43 23.67 -5.09 4.28
CA ALA A 43 23.87 -3.99 3.33
C ALA A 43 23.39 -4.29 1.89
N SER A 44 23.37 -5.57 1.50
CA SER A 44 22.87 -6.03 0.19
C SER A 44 21.36 -6.16 0.11
N SER A 45 20.63 -5.93 1.21
CA SER A 45 19.18 -6.07 1.26
C SER A 45 18.44 -4.78 0.90
N SER A 46 17.14 -4.90 0.67
CA SER A 46 16.23 -3.79 0.45
C SER A 46 15.00 -3.91 1.35
N VAL A 47 14.34 -2.77 1.55
CA VAL A 47 13.14 -2.67 2.38
C VAL A 47 12.08 -1.80 1.72
N LEU A 48 10.84 -2.24 1.81
CA LEU A 48 9.65 -1.46 1.47
C LEU A 48 9.12 -0.78 2.74
N ILE A 49 9.21 0.54 2.79
CA ILE A 49 8.72 1.34 3.91
C ILE A 49 7.36 1.92 3.52
N LEU A 50 6.34 1.67 4.33
CA LEU A 50 4.96 2.10 4.08
C LEU A 50 4.47 3.01 5.21
N ARG A 51 3.76 4.08 4.86
CA ARG A 51 3.06 4.90 5.85
C ARG A 51 1.78 4.21 6.34
N GLY A 52 1.66 4.06 7.65
CA GLY A 52 0.52 3.42 8.30
C GLY A 52 -0.74 4.29 8.34
N ASP A 53 -0.64 5.58 8.04
CA ASP A 53 -1.79 6.49 7.92
C ASP A 53 -2.42 6.50 6.53
N PHE A 54 -2.08 5.53 5.67
CA PHE A 54 -2.69 5.32 4.35
C PHE A 54 -3.18 3.88 4.15
N ILE A 55 -4.22 3.73 3.33
CA ILE A 55 -4.71 2.44 2.82
C ILE A 55 -4.17 2.26 1.41
N PHE A 56 -3.66 1.08 1.10
CA PHE A 56 -3.13 0.75 -0.23
C PHE A 56 -4.02 -0.27 -0.95
N ASP A 57 -3.83 -0.41 -2.27
CA ASP A 57 -4.33 -1.54 -3.07
C ASP A 57 -3.19 -2.56 -3.30
N ASP A 58 -3.51 -3.86 -3.35
CA ASP A 58 -2.53 -4.93 -3.59
C ASP A 58 -1.74 -4.72 -4.90
N ARG A 59 -2.35 -4.11 -5.92
CA ARG A 59 -1.71 -3.77 -7.19
C ARG A 59 -0.59 -2.76 -6.99
N VAL A 60 -0.85 -1.71 -6.21
CA VAL A 60 0.14 -0.67 -5.88
C VAL A 60 1.32 -1.28 -5.12
N LEU A 61 1.04 -2.08 -4.08
CA LEU A 61 2.08 -2.74 -3.30
C LEU A 61 2.93 -3.69 -4.17
N ARG A 62 2.30 -4.44 -5.08
CA ARG A 62 3.00 -5.31 -6.02
C ARG A 62 3.90 -4.53 -6.96
N SER A 63 3.42 -3.44 -7.57
CA SER A 63 4.27 -2.64 -8.47
C SER A 63 5.42 -1.97 -7.73
N LEU A 64 5.19 -1.47 -6.50
CA LEU A 64 6.26 -0.88 -5.70
C LEU A 64 7.32 -1.92 -5.35
N SER A 65 6.93 -3.15 -5.00
CA SER A 65 7.87 -4.20 -4.64
C SER A 65 8.83 -4.62 -5.76
N GLN A 66 8.49 -4.27 -7.01
CA GLN A 66 9.28 -4.61 -8.20
C GLN A 66 10.20 -3.47 -8.64
N GLN A 67 10.13 -2.30 -8.00
CA GLN A 67 10.83 -1.10 -8.42
C GLN A 67 11.74 -0.60 -7.30
N MET A 68 13.05 -0.79 -7.47
CA MET A 68 14.02 -0.26 -6.51
C MET A 68 14.26 1.23 -6.70
N ASP A 69 14.71 1.89 -5.61
CA ASP A 69 15.07 3.30 -5.55
C ASP A 69 13.88 4.21 -5.95
N VAL A 70 12.68 3.86 -5.48
CA VAL A 70 11.42 4.53 -5.82
C VAL A 70 10.70 5.07 -4.57
N ILE A 71 10.00 6.19 -4.72
CA ILE A 71 9.08 6.77 -3.73
C ILE A 71 7.73 6.97 -4.38
N LEU A 72 6.68 6.45 -3.74
CA LEU A 72 5.31 6.76 -4.09
C LEU A 72 4.87 8.06 -3.41
N GLU A 73 4.43 9.01 -4.22
CA GLU A 73 3.79 10.25 -3.78
C GLU A 73 2.30 10.23 -4.15
N MET A 74 1.47 10.86 -3.31
CA MET A 74 0.06 11.08 -3.58
C MET A 74 -0.25 12.57 -3.48
N ASP A 75 -1.07 13.08 -4.39
CA ASP A 75 -1.70 14.38 -4.21
C ASP A 75 -2.67 14.34 -3.03
N HIS A 76 -2.41 15.18 -2.04
CA HIS A 76 -3.31 15.44 -0.93
C HIS A 76 -3.67 16.93 -0.89
N GLY A 77 -4.66 17.34 -1.69
CA GLY A 77 -5.16 18.71 -1.71
C GLY A 77 -4.20 19.68 -2.40
N GLY A 78 -3.56 19.25 -3.49
CA GLY A 78 -2.59 20.04 -4.27
C GLY A 78 -1.17 20.01 -3.74
N THR A 79 -0.90 19.21 -2.70
CA THR A 79 0.44 18.96 -2.18
C THR A 79 0.79 17.49 -2.38
N LEU A 80 1.92 17.22 -3.02
CA LEU A 80 2.45 15.86 -3.15
C LEU A 80 3.05 15.42 -1.82
N VAL A 81 2.50 14.35 -1.26
CA VAL A 81 2.92 13.77 0.02
C VAL A 81 3.53 12.39 -0.24
N PRO A 82 4.74 12.09 0.27
CA PRO A 82 5.34 10.77 0.14
C PRO A 82 4.63 9.79 1.09
N ILE A 83 4.30 8.60 0.58
CA ILE A 83 3.50 7.60 1.28
C ILE A 83 4.12 6.20 1.34
N ALA A 84 5.05 5.90 0.45
CA ALA A 84 5.79 4.64 0.47
C ALA A 84 7.14 4.79 -0.25
N ALA A 85 8.10 3.93 0.07
CA ALA A 85 9.38 3.87 -0.63
C ALA A 85 9.94 2.44 -0.66
N HIS A 86 10.55 2.04 -1.76
CA HIS A 86 11.32 0.79 -1.86
C HIS A 86 12.79 1.12 -2.12
N ILE A 87 13.63 0.91 -1.11
CA ILE A 87 15.00 1.44 -1.06
C ILE A 87 15.99 0.41 -0.54
N LYS A 88 17.29 0.68 -0.71
CA LYS A 88 18.37 -0.14 -0.15
C LYS A 88 18.46 0.03 1.36
N ALA A 89 18.95 -1.01 2.04
CA ALA A 89 19.12 -0.98 3.50
C ALA A 89 19.96 0.21 3.99
N SER A 90 20.98 0.62 3.22
CA SER A 90 21.84 1.77 3.55
C SER A 90 21.11 3.11 3.67
N GLU A 91 19.94 3.25 3.05
CA GLU A 91 19.17 4.50 2.99
C GLU A 91 17.92 4.45 3.87
N ALA A 92 17.63 3.29 4.45
CA ALA A 92 16.34 3.01 5.07
C ALA A 92 16.01 3.88 6.27
N LEU A 93 16.99 4.14 7.13
CA LEU A 93 16.76 4.96 8.32
C LEU A 93 16.42 6.40 7.92
N SER A 94 17.23 7.00 7.04
CA SER A 94 17.01 8.38 6.57
C SER A 94 15.69 8.53 5.82
N VAL A 95 15.34 7.57 4.95
CA VAL A 95 14.07 7.57 4.22
C VAL A 95 12.88 7.41 5.17
N SER A 96 12.98 6.53 6.17
CA SER A 96 11.92 6.33 7.17
C SER A 96 11.66 7.61 7.97
N GLU A 97 12.71 8.28 8.44
CA GLU A 97 12.60 9.56 9.15
C GLU A 97 11.97 10.65 8.27
N SER A 98 12.39 10.75 7.00
CA SER A 98 11.80 11.69 6.05
C SER A 98 10.32 11.40 5.74
N LEU A 99 9.93 10.12 5.66
CA LEU A 99 8.51 9.73 5.50
C LEU A 99 7.69 10.09 6.73
N GLN A 100 8.24 9.92 7.94
CA GLN A 100 7.56 10.31 9.17
C GLN A 100 7.37 11.83 9.27
N ALA A 101 8.41 12.58 8.95
CA ALA A 101 8.46 14.04 9.04
C ALA A 101 7.81 14.77 7.86
N GLU A 102 7.34 14.07 6.82
CA GLU A 102 6.85 14.64 5.55
C GLU A 102 7.87 15.55 4.85
N GLN A 103 9.16 15.29 5.07
CA GLN A 103 10.26 16.13 4.56
C GLN A 103 11.10 15.34 3.56
N PHE A 104 10.59 15.26 2.32
CA PHE A 104 11.23 14.49 1.24
C PHE A 104 11.94 15.32 0.18
N SER A 105 11.84 16.65 0.23
CA SER A 105 12.36 17.58 -0.78
C SER A 105 13.88 17.57 -0.98
N LYS A 106 14.62 16.69 -0.28
CA LYS A 106 16.09 16.64 -0.26
C LYS A 106 16.72 15.35 -0.83
N MET A 107 15.92 14.37 -1.25
CA MET A 107 16.44 13.13 -1.84
C MET A 107 16.29 13.16 -3.36
N ASP A 108 17.39 13.49 -4.05
CA ASP A 108 17.44 13.61 -5.52
C ASP A 108 17.73 12.28 -6.22
N ASN A 109 18.22 11.29 -5.48
CA ASN A 109 18.66 10.00 -6.00
C ASN A 109 17.52 8.96 -6.14
N LEU A 110 16.31 9.31 -5.73
CA LEU A 110 15.15 8.42 -5.74
C LEU A 110 14.15 8.85 -6.80
N ARG A 111 13.63 7.88 -7.55
CA ARG A 111 12.60 8.12 -8.56
C ARG A 111 11.26 8.34 -7.88
N ARG A 112 10.68 9.52 -8.08
CA ARG A 112 9.32 9.84 -7.66
C ARG A 112 8.31 9.26 -8.64
N VAL A 113 7.31 8.57 -8.13
CA VAL A 113 6.19 8.03 -8.90
C VAL A 113 4.89 8.38 -8.23
N THR A 114 3.86 8.60 -9.04
CA THR A 114 2.47 8.74 -8.60
C THR A 114 1.70 7.45 -8.86
N LEU A 115 0.46 7.38 -8.40
CA LEU A 115 -0.43 6.26 -8.72
C LEU A 115 -0.64 6.11 -10.23
N GLU A 116 -0.66 7.21 -10.97
CA GLU A 116 -0.83 7.22 -12.42
C GLU A 116 0.38 6.59 -13.12
N ASP A 117 1.59 6.89 -12.66
CA ASP A 117 2.83 6.29 -13.18
C ASP A 117 2.91 4.79 -12.93
N LEU A 118 2.41 4.34 -11.77
CA LEU A 118 2.29 2.92 -11.47
C LEU A 118 1.15 2.29 -12.30
N SER A 119 0.11 3.06 -12.62
CA SER A 119 -1.08 2.55 -13.31
C SER A 119 -0.85 2.08 -14.73
N GLY A 120 0.11 2.67 -15.44
CA GLY A 120 0.52 2.20 -16.77
C GLY A 120 1.08 0.77 -16.77
N SER A 121 1.52 0.25 -15.63
CA SER A 121 2.02 -1.12 -15.47
C SER A 121 0.95 -2.14 -15.05
N PHE A 122 -0.23 -1.69 -14.62
CA PHE A 122 -1.33 -2.58 -14.27
C PHE A 122 -2.02 -3.06 -15.56
N SER A 123 -1.69 -4.30 -15.96
CA SER A 123 -2.17 -4.91 -17.19
C SER A 123 -3.68 -4.75 -17.42
N THR A 124 -4.01 -4.60 -18.70
CA THR A 124 -5.30 -4.24 -19.33
C THR A 124 -6.44 -5.27 -19.13
N GLU A 125 -6.26 -6.27 -18.28
CA GLU A 125 -7.14 -7.44 -18.17
C GLU A 125 -8.46 -7.16 -17.43
N LEU A 126 -8.61 -6.00 -16.80
CA LEU A 126 -9.78 -5.71 -15.98
C LEU A 126 -10.41 -4.36 -16.33
N ARG A 127 -11.01 -4.29 -17.52
CA ARG A 127 -11.89 -3.19 -17.96
C ARG A 127 -13.12 -2.93 -17.06
N LYS A 128 -13.25 -3.66 -15.93
CA LYS A 128 -14.35 -3.54 -14.94
C LYS A 128 -13.87 -3.53 -13.48
N ALA A 129 -12.56 -3.60 -13.19
CA ALA A 129 -12.08 -3.52 -11.81
C ALA A 129 -11.84 -2.06 -11.41
N ASP A 130 -12.27 -1.70 -10.21
CA ASP A 130 -12.08 -0.36 -9.64
C ASP A 130 -10.61 0.08 -9.74
N HIS A 131 -10.39 1.36 -10.04
CA HIS A 131 -9.06 1.96 -10.19
C HIS A 131 -8.21 1.74 -8.93
N PRO A 132 -6.89 1.50 -9.07
CA PRO A 132 -5.99 1.40 -7.92
C PRO A 132 -6.08 2.68 -7.09
N TYR A 133 -6.21 2.53 -5.78
CA TYR A 133 -6.37 3.65 -4.86
C TYR A 133 -5.31 3.61 -3.75
N VAL A 134 -4.91 4.79 -3.29
CA VAL A 134 -4.30 4.97 -1.97
C VAL A 134 -5.04 6.10 -1.29
N LEU A 135 -5.45 5.92 -0.03
CA LEU A 135 -6.35 6.85 0.66
C LEU A 135 -5.89 7.13 2.09
N PRO A 136 -5.89 8.40 2.56
CA PRO A 136 -5.45 8.76 3.90
C PRO A 136 -6.49 8.37 4.96
N ILE A 137 -6.03 7.80 6.07
CA ILE A 137 -6.88 7.36 7.18
C ILE A 137 -7.11 8.55 8.12
N ARG A 138 -8.38 8.87 8.38
CA ARG A 138 -8.81 9.90 9.32
C ARG A 138 -10.00 9.39 10.14
N GLU A 139 -10.30 10.04 11.27
CA GLU A 139 -11.44 9.61 12.10
C GLU A 139 -12.79 9.95 11.42
N ASP A 140 -12.85 11.08 10.70
CA ASP A 140 -14.04 11.57 9.99
C ASP A 140 -14.45 10.69 8.80
N ASN A 141 -13.51 9.96 8.21
CA ASN A 141 -13.75 9.10 7.04
C ASN A 141 -13.79 7.60 7.38
N ARG A 142 -13.65 7.23 8.66
CA ARG A 142 -13.66 5.84 9.13
C ARG A 142 -14.87 5.04 8.63
N THR A 143 -16.08 5.53 8.88
CA THR A 143 -17.33 4.83 8.49
C THR A 143 -17.44 4.65 6.98
N MET A 144 -17.01 5.66 6.21
CA MET A 144 -17.02 5.61 4.75
C MET A 144 -16.01 4.58 4.21
N PHE A 145 -14.82 4.49 4.82
CA PHE A 145 -13.84 3.46 4.47
C PHE A 145 -14.29 2.08 4.86
N GLU A 146 -14.89 1.91 6.03
CA GLU A 146 -15.42 0.62 6.45
C GLU A 146 -16.47 0.13 5.46
N GLN A 147 -17.39 1.01 5.03
CA GLN A 147 -18.37 0.71 3.97
C GLN A 147 -17.73 0.43 2.60
N HIS A 148 -16.69 1.17 2.21
CA HIS A 148 -16.00 0.96 0.93
C HIS A 148 -15.24 -0.38 0.91
N LEU A 149 -14.46 -0.67 1.96
CA LEU A 149 -13.79 -1.96 2.14
C LEU A 149 -14.78 -3.12 2.21
N PHE A 150 -15.93 -2.91 2.86
CA PHE A 150 -17.02 -3.88 2.91
C PHE A 150 -17.66 -4.12 1.54
N SER A 151 -17.94 -3.06 0.78
CA SER A 151 -18.55 -3.16 -0.56
C SER A 151 -17.62 -3.88 -1.55
N GLY A 152 -16.32 -3.59 -1.51
CA GLY A 152 -15.31 -4.33 -2.28
C GLY A 152 -15.25 -5.82 -1.91
N SER A 153 -15.32 -6.14 -0.62
CA SER A 153 -15.35 -7.52 -0.12
C SER A 153 -16.65 -8.24 -0.47
N TYR A 154 -17.80 -7.55 -0.39
CA TYR A 154 -19.13 -8.09 -0.65
C TYR A 154 -19.32 -8.43 -2.13
N LYS A 155 -18.77 -7.62 -3.06
CA LYS A 155 -18.79 -7.91 -4.50
C LYS A 155 -17.95 -9.15 -4.85
N GLY A 156 -16.81 -9.34 -4.18
CA GLY A 156 -15.99 -10.54 -4.34
C GLY A 156 -16.67 -11.82 -3.81
N VAL A 157 -17.36 -11.74 -2.68
CA VAL A 157 -18.06 -12.89 -2.08
C VAL A 157 -19.33 -13.25 -2.86
N THR A 158 -20.09 -12.28 -3.36
CA THR A 158 -21.26 -12.59 -4.20
C THR A 158 -20.86 -13.17 -5.55
N ASP A 159 -19.74 -12.75 -6.15
CA ASP A 159 -19.22 -13.38 -7.38
C ASP A 159 -18.73 -14.82 -7.10
N LEU A 160 -18.07 -15.06 -5.96
CA LEU A 160 -17.66 -16.40 -5.52
C LEU A 160 -18.87 -17.32 -5.29
N VAL A 161 -19.90 -16.85 -4.58
CA VAL A 161 -21.13 -17.62 -4.34
C VAL A 161 -21.87 -17.86 -5.65
N THR A 162 -21.97 -16.87 -6.54
CA THR A 162 -22.64 -17.06 -7.84
C THR A 162 -21.85 -18.03 -8.72
N LYS A 163 -20.51 -17.97 -8.70
CA LYS A 163 -19.64 -18.83 -9.52
C LYS A 163 -19.51 -20.26 -9.00
N PHE A 164 -19.52 -20.46 -7.68
CA PHE A 164 -19.25 -21.77 -7.07
C PHE A 164 -20.48 -22.42 -6.42
N CYS A 165 -21.46 -21.65 -5.98
CA CYS A 165 -22.71 -22.18 -5.41
C CYS A 165 -23.88 -22.18 -6.42
N TRP A 166 -23.73 -21.55 -7.60
CA TRP A 166 -24.74 -21.57 -8.67
C TRP A 166 -24.15 -21.74 -10.09
N PRO A 167 -23.47 -22.85 -10.38
CA PRO A 167 -22.74 -23.02 -11.65
C PRO A 167 -23.61 -23.25 -12.90
N VAL A 168 -24.95 -23.29 -12.79
CA VAL A 168 -25.83 -23.59 -13.93
C VAL A 168 -26.76 -22.40 -14.20
N PRO A 169 -26.75 -21.80 -15.40
CA PRO A 169 -27.70 -20.76 -15.76
C PRO A 169 -29.12 -21.33 -15.76
N ALA A 170 -30.09 -20.55 -15.27
CA ALA A 170 -31.49 -20.84 -15.49
C ALA A 170 -31.77 -20.87 -17.00
N GLN A 171 -32.34 -21.99 -17.45
CA GLN A 171 -32.70 -22.25 -18.84
C GLN A 171 -33.88 -21.39 -19.30
#